data_AF-A0A1G7SFR6-F1
#
_entry.id   AF-A0A1G7SFR6-F1
#
_cell.length_a   1.000
_cell.length_b   1.000
_cell.length_c   1.000
_cell.angle_alpha   90.00
_cell.angle_beta   90.00
_cell.angle_gamma   90.00
#
_symmetry.space_group_name_H-M   'P 1'
#
loop_
_entity.id
_entity.type
_entity.pdbx_description
1 polymer ?
#
loop_
_entity_poly.entity_id
_entity_poly.type
_entity_poly.pdbx_seq_one_letter_code
_entity_poly.pdbx_strand_id
1 'polypeptide(L)'
;MNTLCNNVTPLHAPHLDAHNIAAAQLFRTRWENRENALRQCIEHLVTEQAMTEDAAELTAIQAYADLEATNQTSRIDIDASTSHVVILRDESGRPVVFTVADLMHLLGKARAEGRAKVIDPTSERPVVLEH
;
A
#
# COMPACT_ATOMS: atom_id res chain seq x y z
N MET A 1 -16.13 -36.63 36.16
CA MET A 1 -15.42 -36.81 34.88
C MET A 1 -15.19 -35.43 34.30
N ASN A 2 -13.95 -34.93 34.36
CA ASN A 2 -13.54 -33.62 33.88
C ASN A 2 -13.05 -33.73 32.43
N THR A 3 -13.57 -32.90 31.52
CA THR A 3 -12.84 -32.51 30.32
C THR A 3 -13.23 -31.08 29.98
N LEU A 4 -12.41 -30.13 30.42
CA LEU A 4 -12.46 -28.74 29.96
C LEU A 4 -11.87 -28.72 28.55
N CYS A 5 -12.68 -28.38 27.56
CA CYS A 5 -12.22 -28.10 26.21
C CYS A 5 -11.39 -26.80 26.25
N ASN A 6 -10.08 -26.91 26.07
CA ASN A 6 -9.20 -25.77 25.84
C ASN A 6 -9.52 -25.15 24.47
N ASN A 7 -10.44 -24.19 24.43
CA ASN A 7 -10.60 -23.30 23.28
C ASN A 7 -9.47 -22.26 23.31
N VAL A 8 -8.26 -22.65 22.90
CA VAL A 8 -7.19 -21.70 22.64
C VAL A 8 -7.37 -21.20 21.21
N THR A 9 -7.82 -19.96 21.04
CA THR A 9 -7.73 -19.26 19.75
C THR A 9 -6.25 -19.22 19.38
N PRO A 10 -5.81 -19.74 18.23
CA PRO A 10 -4.41 -19.64 17.84
C PRO A 10 -4.06 -18.14 17.81
N LEU A 11 -2.98 -17.76 18.51
CA LEU A 11 -2.38 -16.45 18.36
C LEU A 11 -2.03 -16.30 16.88
N HIS A 12 -2.69 -15.36 16.20
CA HIS A 12 -2.35 -14.98 14.84
C HIS A 12 -0.90 -14.50 14.92
N ALA A 13 0.03 -15.36 14.50
CA ALA A 13 1.44 -15.07 14.68
C ALA A 13 1.74 -13.88 13.77
N PRO A 14 2.20 -12.71 14.28
CA PRO A 14 2.30 -11.51 13.47
C PRO A 14 3.18 -11.71 12.22
N HIS A 15 4.14 -12.64 12.26
CA HIS A 15 4.98 -12.99 11.11
C HIS A 15 4.27 -13.76 10.00
N LEU A 16 3.06 -14.27 10.23
CA LEU A 16 2.18 -14.90 9.23
C LEU A 16 1.12 -13.93 8.72
N ASP A 17 1.09 -12.70 9.22
CA ASP A 17 0.21 -11.67 8.70
C ASP A 17 0.71 -11.20 7.33
N ALA A 18 -0.18 -11.21 6.34
CA ALA A 18 0.16 -10.92 4.95
C ALA A 18 0.78 -9.52 4.77
N HIS A 19 0.36 -8.54 5.59
CA HIS A 19 0.93 -7.21 5.57
C HIS A 19 2.38 -7.21 6.08
N ASN A 20 2.68 -7.94 7.17
CA ASN A 20 4.05 -8.07 7.66
C ASN A 20 4.96 -8.83 6.68
N ILE A 21 4.43 -9.83 5.99
CA ILE A 21 5.14 -10.55 4.92
C ILE A 21 5.45 -9.61 3.75
N ALA A 22 4.47 -8.81 3.33
CA ALA A 22 4.63 -7.79 2.30
C ALA A 22 5.68 -6.75 2.70
N ALA A 23 5.61 -6.21 3.92
CA ALA A 23 6.59 -5.25 4.43
C ALA A 23 8.01 -5.84 4.46
N ALA A 24 8.16 -7.10 4.88
CA ALA A 24 9.45 -7.80 4.85
C ALA A 24 9.98 -7.99 3.43
N GLN A 25 9.12 -8.33 2.46
CA GLN A 25 9.49 -8.46 1.06
C GLN A 25 9.91 -7.12 0.45
N LEU A 26 9.13 -6.07 0.67
CA LEU A 26 9.45 -4.71 0.22
C LEU A 26 10.75 -4.19 0.81
N PHE A 27 11.05 -4.53 2.07
CA PHE A 27 12.34 -4.19 2.68
C PHE A 27 13.51 -4.91 2.00
N ARG A 28 13.33 -6.16 1.54
CA ARG A 28 14.35 -6.90 0.78
C ARG A 28 14.64 -6.23 -0.57
N THR A 29 13.60 -5.71 -1.23
CA THR A 29 13.69 -5.06 -2.54
C THR A 29 13.81 -3.54 -2.46
N ARG A 30 14.14 -2.96 -1.29
CA ARG A 30 14.16 -1.50 -1.06
C ARG A 30 15.12 -0.69 -1.94
N TRP A 31 16.02 -1.37 -2.65
CA TRP A 31 16.97 -0.77 -3.57
C TRP A 31 16.42 -0.64 -4.99
N GLU A 32 15.31 -1.32 -5.28
CA GLU A 32 14.59 -1.22 -6.54
C GLU A 32 13.77 0.07 -6.59
N ASN A 33 13.37 0.47 -7.79
CA ASN A 33 12.34 1.51 -7.93
C ASN A 33 10.98 1.01 -7.41
N ARG A 34 10.05 1.94 -7.18
CA ARG A 34 8.75 1.63 -6.58
C ARG A 34 7.96 0.63 -7.43
N GLU A 35 7.96 0.82 -8.74
CA GLU A 35 7.35 -0.09 -9.71
C GLU A 35 7.82 -1.54 -9.54
N ASN A 36 9.14 -1.77 -9.56
CA ASN A 36 9.73 -3.10 -9.44
C ASN A 36 9.52 -3.69 -8.04
N ALA A 37 9.68 -2.89 -6.99
CA ALA A 37 9.49 -3.35 -5.62
C ALA A 37 8.06 -3.84 -5.39
N LEU A 38 7.06 -3.08 -5.84
CA LEU A 38 5.65 -3.47 -5.73
C LEU A 38 5.33 -4.70 -6.59
N ARG A 39 5.82 -4.75 -7.84
CA ARG A 39 5.63 -5.92 -8.71
C ARG A 39 6.16 -7.20 -8.08
N GLN A 40 7.40 -7.18 -7.61
CA GLN A 40 8.03 -8.34 -6.97
C GLN A 40 7.32 -8.72 -5.66
N CYS A 41 6.77 -7.75 -4.93
CA CYS A 41 5.98 -8.01 -3.72
C CYS A 41 4.65 -8.69 -4.06
N ILE A 42 3.92 -8.18 -5.05
CA ILE A 42 2.64 -8.76 -5.49
C ILE A 42 2.84 -10.19 -5.99
N GLU A 43 3.84 -10.42 -6.84
CA GLU A 43 4.20 -11.76 -7.31
C GLU A 43 4.46 -12.70 -6.14
N HIS A 44 5.25 -12.28 -5.15
CA HIS A 44 5.54 -13.07 -3.96
C HIS A 44 4.27 -13.40 -3.14
N LEU A 45 3.35 -12.45 -2.97
CA LEU A 45 2.09 -12.68 -2.23
C LEU A 45 1.16 -13.63 -2.98
N VAL A 46 1.11 -13.54 -4.31
CA VAL A 46 0.31 -14.46 -5.13
C VAL A 46 0.89 -15.88 -5.09
N THR A 47 2.20 -16.04 -5.27
CA THR A 47 2.82 -17.37 -5.37
C THR A 47 3.01 -18.05 -4.02
N GLU A 48 3.50 -17.33 -3.01
CA GLU A 48 3.90 -17.92 -1.73
C GLU A 48 2.80 -17.86 -0.66
N GLN A 49 1.86 -16.91 -0.77
CA GLN A 49 0.75 -16.75 0.19
C GLN A 49 -0.62 -17.15 -0.39
N ALA A 50 -0.64 -17.65 -1.63
CA ALA A 50 -1.87 -18.06 -2.34
C ALA A 50 -2.98 -16.98 -2.33
N MET A 51 -2.59 -15.71 -2.35
CA MET A 51 -3.52 -14.58 -2.39
C MET A 51 -4.07 -14.39 -3.80
N THR A 52 -5.31 -13.91 -3.90
CA THR A 52 -5.82 -13.35 -5.17
C THR A 52 -5.03 -12.09 -5.52
N GLU A 53 -4.87 -11.83 -6.81
CA GLU A 53 -4.15 -10.65 -7.33
C GLU A 53 -4.63 -9.33 -6.72
N ASP A 54 -5.95 -9.06 -6.71
CA ASP A 54 -6.52 -7.85 -6.10
C ASP A 54 -6.17 -7.68 -4.60
N ALA A 55 -6.14 -8.78 -3.86
CA ALA A 55 -5.78 -8.75 -2.44
C ALA A 55 -4.28 -8.51 -2.27
N ALA A 56 -3.45 -9.16 -3.09
CA ALA A 56 -2.00 -8.98 -3.09
C ALA A 56 -1.62 -7.54 -3.47
N GLU A 57 -2.25 -6.97 -4.49
CA GLU A 57 -2.09 -5.56 -4.90
C GLU A 57 -2.38 -4.62 -3.72
N LEU A 58 -3.56 -4.75 -3.10
CA LEU A 58 -3.95 -3.89 -2.00
C LEU A 58 -3.01 -4.03 -0.80
N THR A 59 -2.67 -5.26 -0.40
CA THR A 59 -1.74 -5.52 0.71
C THR A 59 -0.35 -4.96 0.43
N ALA A 60 0.18 -5.13 -0.78
CA ALA A 60 1.49 -4.60 -1.16
C ALA A 60 1.51 -3.07 -1.14
N ILE A 61 0.48 -2.41 -1.67
CA ILE A 61 0.37 -0.94 -1.65
C ILE A 61 0.31 -0.41 -0.21
N GLN A 62 -0.51 -1.03 0.64
CA GLN A 62 -0.64 -0.62 2.05
C GLN A 62 0.68 -0.80 2.81
N ALA A 63 1.32 -1.95 2.66
CA ALA A 63 2.62 -2.21 3.29
C ALA A 63 3.72 -1.25 2.78
N TYR A 64 3.69 -0.91 1.49
CA TYR A 64 4.61 0.08 0.93
C TYR A 64 4.37 1.47 1.51
N ALA A 65 3.11 1.90 1.61
CA ALA A 65 2.75 3.19 2.19
C ALA A 65 3.21 3.31 3.65
N ASP A 66 3.07 2.26 4.45
CA ASP A 66 3.51 2.25 5.86
C ASP A 66 5.04 2.30 5.98
N LEU A 67 5.77 1.62 5.10
CA LEU A 67 7.23 1.73 5.01
C LEU A 67 7.67 3.14 4.61
N GLU A 68 7.04 3.74 3.59
CA GLU A 68 7.34 5.09 3.13
C GLU A 68 7.01 6.14 4.22
N ALA A 69 5.92 5.95 4.96
CA ALA A 69 5.47 6.81 6.04
C ALA A 69 6.39 6.78 7.28
N THR A 70 7.25 5.77 7.44
CA THR A 70 8.12 5.61 8.62
C THR A 70 8.99 6.85 8.88
N ASN A 71 9.33 7.62 7.84
CA ASN A 71 10.12 8.86 7.95
C ASN A 71 9.34 10.14 7.58
N GLN A 72 8.01 10.07 7.44
CA GLN A 72 7.19 11.21 7.05
C GLN A 72 6.25 11.62 8.18
N THR A 73 6.20 12.92 8.48
CA THR A 73 5.23 13.49 9.42
C THR A 73 3.94 13.92 8.73
N SER A 74 3.99 14.10 7.41
CA SER A 74 2.84 14.36 6.56
C SER A 74 1.92 13.14 6.54
N ARG A 75 0.60 13.37 6.60
CA ARG A 75 -0.39 12.28 6.67
C ARG A 75 -1.74 12.68 6.10
N ILE A 76 -2.53 11.70 5.68
CA ILE A 76 -3.94 11.91 5.34
C ILE A 76 -4.74 12.03 6.65
N ASP A 77 -5.52 13.10 6.76
CA ASP A 77 -6.52 13.29 7.81
C ASP A 77 -7.81 12.57 7.37
N ILE A 78 -7.94 11.31 7.78
CA ILE A 78 -9.05 10.44 7.39
C ILE A 78 -10.39 11.02 7.88
N ASP A 79 -10.42 11.56 9.10
CA ASP A 79 -11.64 12.09 9.72
C ASP A 79 -12.14 13.37 9.01
N ALA A 80 -11.23 14.15 8.43
CA ALA A 80 -11.57 15.32 7.63
C ALA A 80 -11.79 15.02 6.13
N SER A 81 -11.47 13.81 5.68
CA SER A 81 -11.56 13.41 4.27
C SER A 81 -12.92 12.81 3.94
N THR A 82 -13.28 12.82 2.65
CA THR A 82 -14.47 12.18 2.10
C THR A 82 -14.11 11.43 0.83
N SER A 83 -15.06 10.71 0.24
CA SER A 83 -14.88 10.08 -1.07
C SER A 83 -14.55 11.05 -2.22
N HIS A 84 -14.74 12.36 -2.02
CA HIS A 84 -14.53 13.38 -3.06
C HIS A 84 -13.39 14.37 -2.74
N VAL A 85 -12.87 14.35 -1.51
CA VAL A 85 -11.84 15.27 -1.01
C VAL A 85 -10.91 14.54 -0.05
N VAL A 86 -9.61 14.64 -0.31
CA VAL A 86 -8.54 14.18 0.58
C VAL A 86 -7.92 15.40 1.27
N ILE A 87 -7.89 15.36 2.60
CA ILE A 87 -7.20 16.36 3.42
C ILE A 87 -5.86 15.79 3.86
N LEU A 88 -4.77 16.42 3.45
CA LEU A 88 -3.41 16.09 3.91
C LEU A 88 -2.98 17.10 4.98
N ARG A 89 -2.35 16.63 6.05
CA ARG A 89 -1.61 17.48 6.98
C ARG A 89 -0.16 17.49 6.51
N ASP A 90 0.35 18.68 6.19
CA ASP A 90 1.78 18.84 5.85
C ASP A 90 2.67 18.64 7.09
N GLU A 91 3.99 18.75 6.93
CA GLU A 91 4.95 18.58 8.04
C GLU A 91 4.73 19.58 9.19
N SER A 92 4.08 20.71 8.91
CA SER A 92 3.71 21.74 9.90
C SER A 92 2.29 21.54 10.47
N GLY A 93 1.59 20.48 10.08
CA GLY A 93 0.21 20.20 10.47
C GLY A 93 -0.86 21.04 9.75
N ARG A 94 -0.48 21.83 8.74
CA ARG A 94 -1.41 22.67 7.98
C ARG A 94 -2.23 21.80 7.02
N PRO A 95 -3.55 22.04 6.91
CA PRO A 95 -4.39 21.29 5.97
C PRO A 95 -4.08 21.71 4.53
N VAL A 96 -3.82 20.72 3.69
CA VAL A 96 -3.74 20.81 2.23
C VAL A 96 -4.89 20.01 1.66
N VAL A 97 -5.66 20.61 0.75
CA VAL A 97 -6.88 20.02 0.20
C VAL A 97 -6.61 19.54 -1.21
N PHE A 98 -6.97 18.28 -1.50
CA PHE A 98 -7.01 17.75 -2.85
C PHE A 98 -8.40 17.20 -3.14
N THR A 99 -9.08 17.76 -4.14
CA THR A 99 -10.29 17.12 -4.69
C THR A 99 -9.89 15.95 -5.58
N VAL A 100 -10.85 15.06 -5.88
CA VAL A 100 -10.64 14.01 -6.89
C VAL A 100 -10.21 14.62 -8.24
N ALA A 101 -10.73 15.78 -8.63
CA ALA A 101 -10.33 16.45 -9.86
C ALA A 101 -8.86 16.89 -9.84
N ASP A 102 -8.36 17.40 -8.71
CA ASP A 102 -6.95 17.77 -8.54
C ASP A 102 -6.04 16.55 -8.65
N LEU A 103 -6.40 15.44 -7.99
CA LEU A 103 -5.64 14.19 -8.04
C LEU A 103 -5.61 13.60 -9.46
N MET A 104 -6.74 13.65 -10.19
CA MET A 104 -6.81 13.23 -11.58
C MET A 104 -5.97 14.12 -12.51
N HIS A 105 -5.91 15.43 -12.24
CA HIS A 105 -5.05 16.35 -12.98
C HIS A 105 -3.56 16.05 -12.74
N LEU A 106 -3.18 15.79 -11.48
CA LEU A 106 -1.82 15.37 -11.11
C LEU A 106 -1.43 14.06 -11.78
N LEU A 107 -2.34 13.07 -11.81
CA LEU A 107 -2.13 11.81 -12.53
C LEU A 107 -1.94 12.05 -14.04
N GLY A 108 -2.77 12.90 -14.65
CA GLY A 108 -2.65 13.26 -16.06
C GLY A 108 -1.29 13.89 -16.39
N LYS A 109 -0.81 14.80 -15.54
CA LYS A 109 0.52 15.40 -15.67
C LYS A 109 1.64 14.37 -15.53
N ALA A 110 1.56 13.50 -14.53
CA ALA A 110 2.57 12.45 -14.33
C ALA A 110 2.60 11.44 -15.50
N ARG A 111 1.46 11.14 -16.12
CA ARG A 111 1.38 10.34 -17.36
C ARG A 111 2.11 11.02 -18.52
N ALA A 112 1.84 12.31 -18.74
CA ALA A 112 2.50 13.08 -19.79
C ALA A 112 4.03 13.15 -19.60
N GLU A 113 4.49 13.12 -18.35
CA GLU A 113 5.90 13.11 -17.98
C GLU A 113 6.52 11.70 -17.93
N GLY A 114 5.75 10.64 -18.21
CA GLY A 114 6.24 9.24 -18.17
C GLY A 114 6.52 8.68 -16.77
N ARG A 115 6.06 9.38 -15.72
CA ARG A 115 6.23 9.02 -14.30
C ARG A 115 5.11 8.17 -13.72
N ALA A 116 3.96 8.11 -14.39
CA ALA A 116 2.89 7.17 -14.02
C ALA A 116 3.23 5.78 -14.56
N LYS A 117 3.44 4.82 -13.67
CA LYS A 117 3.82 3.44 -13.97
C LYS A 117 2.71 2.48 -13.61
N VAL A 118 2.49 1.50 -14.46
CA VAL A 118 1.54 0.41 -14.25
C VAL A 118 2.31 -0.75 -13.63
N ILE A 119 1.83 -1.27 -12.50
CA ILE A 119 2.52 -2.37 -11.80
C ILE A 119 2.32 -3.71 -12.53
N ASP A 120 1.07 -4.09 -12.81
CA ASP A 120 0.74 -5.24 -13.65
C ASP A 120 0.27 -4.80 -15.05
N PRO A 121 1.03 -5.12 -16.12
CA PRO A 121 0.65 -4.78 -17.49
C PRO A 121 -0.60 -5.52 -17.99
N THR A 122 -1.03 -6.60 -17.33
CA THR A 122 -2.18 -7.41 -17.75
C THR A 122 -3.49 -6.78 -17.28
N SER A 123 -3.56 -6.40 -16.01
CA SER A 123 -4.72 -5.75 -15.40
C SER A 123 -4.69 -4.21 -15.49
N GLU A 124 -3.58 -3.65 -15.99
CA GLU A 124 -3.30 -2.20 -16.07
C GLU A 124 -3.40 -1.47 -14.72
N ARG A 125 -3.23 -2.20 -13.61
CA ARG A 125 -3.35 -1.67 -12.24
C ARG A 125 -2.33 -2.31 -11.28
N PRO A 126 -2.16 -1.74 -10.08
CA PRO A 126 -2.41 -0.32 -9.78
C PRO A 126 -1.47 0.59 -10.59
N VAL A 127 -1.84 1.86 -10.72
CA VAL A 127 -0.96 2.91 -11.27
C VAL A 127 -0.26 3.60 -10.10
N VAL A 128 1.07 3.65 -10.15
CA VAL A 128 1.90 4.35 -9.17
C VAL A 128 2.61 5.53 -9.81
N LEU A 129 2.98 6.53 -9.01
CA LEU A 129 3.80 7.64 -9.46
C LEU A 129 5.24 7.45 -8.99
N GLU A 130 6.19 7.49 -9.92
CA GLU A 130 7.62 7.57 -9.65
C GLU A 130 8.04 9.03 -9.41
N HIS A 131 8.98 9.25 -8.48
CA HIS A 131 9.52 10.56 -8.13
C HIS A 131 11.01 10.48 -7.81
#